data_AF-A0A4Y9NTI2-F1
#
_entry.id   AF-A0A4Y9NTI2-F1
#
_cell.length_a   1.000
_cell.length_b   1.000
_cell.length_c   1.000
_cell.angle_alpha   90.00
_cell.angle_beta   90.00
_cell.angle_gamma   90.00
#
_symmetry.space_group_name_H-M   'P 1'
#
loop_
_entity.id
_entity.type
_entity.pdbx_description
1 polymer ?
#
loop_
_entity_poly.entity_id
_entity_poly.type
_entity_poly.pdbx_seq_one_letter_code
_entity_poly.pdbx_strand_id
1 'polypeptide(L)' 'MFDVYRNDKRDVLVLSTGSPIPGAFSTNRWRTSRKRILKVSEEIRSTVQRQGYYVRSLRVAKKGVI' A
#
# COMPACT_ATOMS: atom_id res chain seq x y z
N MET A 1 10.57 0.88 9.26
CA MET A 1 10.54 -0.14 8.18
C MET A 1 9.10 -0.28 7.69
N PHE A 2 8.93 -0.73 6.45
CA PHE A 2 7.61 -0.83 5.82
C PHE A 2 7.39 -2.22 5.25
N ASP A 3 6.18 -2.73 5.41
CA ASP A 3 5.69 -3.90 4.70
C ASP A 3 4.91 -3.44 3.48
N VAL A 4 5.39 -3.79 2.29
CA VAL A 4 4.75 -3.50 1.01
C VAL A 4 4.06 -4.75 0.51
N TYR A 5 2.78 -4.63 0.23
CA TYR A 5 1.95 -5.68 -0.35
C TYR A 5 1.59 -5.30 -1.77
N ARG A 6 1.56 -6.31 -2.64
CA ARG A 6 1.04 -6.18 -4.01
C ARG A 6 -0.07 -7.21 -4.22
N ASN A 7 -1.16 -6.80 -4.85
CA ASN A 7 -2.24 -7.72 -5.24
C ASN A 7 -2.17 -8.05 -6.74
N ASP A 8 -2.99 -9.02 -7.18
CA ASP A 8 -3.11 -9.40 -8.59
C ASP A 8 -3.61 -8.25 -9.49
N LYS A 9 -4.36 -7.31 -8.92
CA LYS A 9 -4.86 -6.10 -9.59
C LYS A 9 -3.78 -5.02 -9.77
N ARG A 10 -2.52 -5.33 -9.43
CA ARG A 10 -1.36 -4.43 -9.44
C ARG A 10 -1.46 -3.26 -8.46
N ASP A 11 -2.41 -3.28 -7.54
CA ASP A 11 -2.47 -2.31 -6.46
C ASP A 11 -1.31 -2.55 -5.48
N VAL A 12 -0.87 -1.47 -4.84
CA VAL A 12 0.19 -1.48 -3.82
C VAL A 12 -0.38 -0.98 -2.50
N LEU A 13 -0.14 -1.72 -1.43
CA LEU A 13 -0.46 -1.34 -0.06
C LEU A 13 0.83 -1.28 0.75
N VAL A 14 1.07 -0.19 1.46
CA VAL A 14 2.24 0.00 2.32
C VAL A 14 1.76 0.20 3.75
N LEU A 15 2.33 -0.59 4.66
CA LEU A 15 2.06 -0.53 6.09
C LEU A 15 3.36 -0.33 6.86
N SER A 16 3.24 0.21 8.07
CA SER A 16 4.30 0.08 9.07
C SER A 16 4.57 -1.40 9.35
N THR A 17 5.84 -1.77 9.49
CA THR A 17 6.19 -3.18 9.70
C THR A 17 5.47 -3.76 10.92
N GLY A 18 4.81 -4.91 10.72
CA GLY A 18 4.07 -5.60 11.79
C GLY A 18 2.66 -5.07 12.05
N SER A 19 2.23 -4.02 11.36
CA SER A 19 0.84 -3.55 11.43
C SER A 19 -0.10 -4.51 10.71
N PRO A 20 -1.33 -4.70 11.23
CA PRO A 20 -2.34 -5.50 10.56
C PRO A 20 -2.82 -4.81 9.28
N ILE A 21 -3.25 -5.60 8.30
CA ILE A 21 -3.93 -5.07 7.10
C ILE A 21 -5.29 -4.50 7.54
N PRO A 22 -5.60 -3.22 7.26
CA PRO A 22 -6.88 -2.66 7.64
C PRO A 22 -8.05 -3.45 7.02
N GLY A 23 -9.14 -3.61 7.76
CA GLY A 23 -10.30 -4.42 7.35
C GLY A 23 -10.91 -3.98 6.01
N ALA A 24 -10.84 -2.69 5.68
CA ALA A 24 -11.28 -2.15 4.39
C ALA A 24 -10.54 -2.76 3.17
N PHE A 25 -9.35 -3.32 3.39
CA PHE A 25 -8.52 -3.93 2.36
C PHE A 25 -8.45 -5.45 2.45
N SER A 26 -9.11 -6.10 3.42
CA SER A 26 -9.04 -7.55 3.61
C SER A 26 -9.59 -8.35 2.43
N THR A 27 -10.51 -7.77 1.65
CA THR A 27 -11.11 -8.37 0.44
C THR A 27 -10.12 -8.54 -0.70
N ASN A 28 -9.07 -7.72 -0.74
CA ASN A 28 -8.02 -7.83 -1.73
C ASN A 28 -6.99 -8.87 -1.24
N ARG A 29 -6.64 -9.85 -2.07
CA ARG A 29 -5.62 -10.88 -1.75
C ARG A 29 -4.22 -10.24 -1.69
N TRP A 30 -3.89 -9.56 -0.60
CA TRP A 30 -2.58 -8.91 -0.39
C TRP A 30 -1.49 -9.87 0.10
N ARG A 31 -1.88 -10.95 0.79
CA ARG A 31 -0.97 -11.83 1.53
C ARG A 31 0.04 -12.57 0.64
N THR A 32 -0.19 -12.67 -0.67
CA THR A 32 0.67 -13.42 -1.60
C THR A 32 2.01 -12.74 -1.87
N SER A 33 2.09 -11.40 -1.81
CA SER A 33 3.30 -10.66 -2.18
C SER A 33 3.64 -9.59 -1.14
N ARG A 34 4.17 -10.01 0.01
CA ARG A 34 4.73 -9.11 1.04
C ARG A 34 6.23 -8.94 0.81
N LYS A 35 6.68 -7.69 0.70
CA LYS A 35 8.09 -7.31 0.68
C LYS A 35 8.37 -6.30 1.79
N ARG A 36 9.35 -6.59 2.64
CA ARG A 36 9.81 -5.65 3.65
C ARG A 36 10.88 -4.73 3.05
N ILE A 37 10.72 -3.42 3.20
CA ILE A 37 11.68 -2.42 2.71
C ILE A 37 12.03 -1.41 3.80
N LEU A 38 13.26 -0.90 3.73
CA LEU A 38 13.78 0.07 4.69
C LEU A 38 13.33 1.50 4.37
N LYS A 39 13.22 1.84 3.09
CA LYS A 39 13.00 3.20 2.60
C LYS A 39 11.78 3.27 1.69
N VAL A 40 10.93 4.27 1.93
CA VAL A 40 9.81 4.71 1.09
C VAL A 40 9.94 6.22 0.86
N SER A 41 9.19 6.75 -0.11
CA SER A 41 9.09 8.19 -0.30
C SER A 41 8.50 8.88 0.94
N GLU A 42 8.77 10.18 1.08
CA GLU A 42 8.29 10.96 2.21
C GLU A 42 6.76 11.04 2.26
N GLU A 43 6.11 11.15 1.10
CA GLU A 43 4.65 11.09 0.97
C GLU A 43 4.07 9.80 1.56
N ILE A 44 4.64 8.64 1.20
CA ILE A 44 4.20 7.34 1.71
C ILE A 44 4.45 7.28 3.22
N ARG A 45 5.62 7.72 3.67
CA ARG A 45 5.97 7.73 5.10
C ARG A 45 4.98 8.56 5.91
N SER A 46 4.74 9.80 5.50
CA SER A 46 3.86 10.74 6.18
C SER A 46 2.42 10.22 6.19
N THR A 47 1.94 9.64 5.08
CA THR A 47 0.60 9.04 5.02
C THR A 47 0.48 7.83 5.93
N VAL A 48 1.45 6.92 5.93
CA VAL A 48 1.47 5.75 6.81
C VAL A 48 1.55 6.19 8.29
N GLN A 49 2.31 7.24 8.61
CA GLN A 49 2.37 7.77 9.98
C GLN A 49 1.06 8.41 10.43
N ARG A 50 0.36 9.11 9.52
CA ARG A 50 -0.90 9.81 9.82
C ARG A 50 -2.12 8.90 9.83
N GLN A 51 -2.19 7.95 8.88
CA GLN A 51 -3.38 7.13 8.63
C GLN A 51 -3.18 5.65 8.97
N GLY A 52 -1.94 5.21 9.22
CA GLY A 52 -1.59 3.81 9.48
C GLY A 52 -1.34 2.98 8.22
N TYR A 53 -1.68 3.48 7.03
CA TYR A 53 -1.49 2.79 5.76
C TYR A 53 -1.37 3.76 4.57
N TYR A 54 -0.83 3.27 3.46
CA TYR A 54 -0.87 3.94 2.16
C TYR A 54 -1.31 2.93 1.09
N VAL A 55 -2.28 3.29 0.25
CA VAL A 55 -2.74 2.44 -0.85
C VAL A 55 -2.69 3.21 -2.16
N ARG A 56 -2.18 2.57 -3.21
CA ARG A 56 -2.17 3.12 -4.56
C ARG A 56 -2.67 2.06 -5.53
N SER A 57 -3.73 2.40 -6.27
CA SER A 57 -4.18 1.56 -7.37
C SER A 57 -3.38 1.88 -8.63
N LEU A 58 -2.78 0.86 -9.24
CA LEU A 58 -2.11 0.98 -10.55
C LEU A 58 -3.03 0.53 -11.69
N ARG A 59 -4.35 0.48 -11.47
CA ARG A 59 -5.30 0.43 -12.58
C ARG A 59 -4.91 1.55 -13.52
N VAL A 60 -4.69 1.20 -14.79
CA VAL A 60 -4.35 2.14 -15.87
C VAL A 60 -5.11 3.42 -15.60
N ALA A 61 -4.37 4.51 -15.40
CA ALA A 61 -4.96 5.81 -15.18
C ALA A 61 -5.79 6.17 -16.43
N LYS A 62 -7.05 5.74 -16.48
CA LYS A 62 -8.12 6.42 -17.20
C LYS A 62 -8.81 7.33 -16.19
N LYS A 63 -8.09 8.41 -15.90
CA LYS A 63 -8.52 9.73 -15.42
C LYS A 63 -7.23 10.55 -15.61
N GLY A 64 -7.05 11.30 -16.69
CA GLY A 64 -7.98 12.35 -17.13
C GLY A 64 -7.92 13.49 -16.11
N VAL A 65 -7.64 14.70 -16.60
CA VAL A 65 -7.36 15.98 -15.90
C VAL A 65 -5.84 16.24 -15.85
N ILE A 66 -5.26 17.17 -16.61
CA ILE A 66 -5.76 18.42 -17.23
C ILE A 66 -5.20 18.58 -18.64
#